data_AF-A0A4S1M2K3-F1
#
_entry.id   AF-A0A4S1M2K3-F1
#
_cell.length_a   1.000
_cell.length_b   1.000
_cell.length_c   1.000
_cell.angle_alpha   90.00
_cell.angle_beta   90.00
_cell.angle_gamma   90.00
#
_symmetry.space_group_name_H-M   'P 1'
#
loop_
_entity.id
_entity.type
_entity.pdbx_description
1 polymer ?
#
loop_
_entity_poly.entity_id
_entity_poly.type
_entity_poly.pdbx_seq_one_letter_code
_entity_poly.pdbx_strand_id
1 'polypeptide(L)' 'MMSIKGKRIGFGLTGSHCTYDAVFPQIEALINNGAEVRPVVTHTVKSTDTRFGEGEEWVRRIEELTGFK' A
#
# COMPACT_ATOMS: atom_id res chain seq x y z
N MET A 1 -19.31 9.35 -14.35
CA MET A 1 -18.22 9.25 -13.36
C MET A 1 -18.21 7.82 -12.83
N MET A 2 -17.14 7.04 -13.01
CA MET A 2 -17.07 5.69 -12.43
C MET A 2 -16.95 5.80 -10.91
N SER A 3 -17.94 5.28 -10.18
CA SER A 3 -17.90 5.20 -8.72
C SER A 3 -17.14 3.93 -8.32
N ILE A 4 -16.02 4.11 -7.61
CA ILE A 4 -15.26 3.01 -7.00
C ILE A 4 -15.77 2.65 -5.60
N LYS A 5 -16.83 3.33 -5.13
CA LYS A 5 -17.47 3.06 -3.85
C LYS A 5 -17.97 1.62 -3.77
N GLY A 6 -17.57 0.92 -2.71
CA GLY A 6 -17.92 -0.49 -2.46
C GLY A 6 -17.15 -1.49 -3.31
N LYS A 7 -16.14 -1.06 -4.09
CA LYS A 7 -15.26 -1.98 -4.82
C LYS A 7 -14.11 -2.43 -3.94
N ARG A 8 -13.70 -3.69 -4.10
CA ARG A 8 -12.47 -4.24 -3.53
C ARG A 8 -11.35 -4.12 -4.56
N ILE A 9 -10.24 -3.50 -4.19
CA ILE A 9 -9.09 -3.23 -5.06
C ILE A 9 -7.84 -3.86 -4.42
N GLY A 10 -7.19 -4.77 -5.14
CA GLY A 10 -5.86 -5.25 -4.76
C GLY A 10 -4.80 -4.24 -5.20
N PHE A 11 -3.94 -3.81 -4.30
CA PHE A 11 -2.87 -2.83 -4.57
C PHE A 11 -1.50 -3.50 -4.44
N GLY A 12 -0.93 -3.90 -5.58
CA GLY A 12 0.37 -4.56 -5.64
C GLY A 12 1.51 -3.56 -5.47
N LEU A 13 2.41 -3.83 -4.52
CA LEU A 13 3.60 -3.04 -4.27
C LEU A 13 4.83 -3.87 -4.66
N THR A 14 5.60 -3.38 -5.63
CA THR A 14 6.82 -4.02 -6.14
C THR A 14 7.95 -3.00 -6.24
N GLY A 15 9.20 -3.46 -6.28
CA GLY A 15 10.38 -2.60 -6.42
C GLY A 15 11.03 -2.16 -5.10
N SER A 16 12.02 -1.24 -5.20
CA SER A 16 12.77 -0.70 -4.07
C SER A 16 11.98 0.40 -3.34
N HIS A 17 12.12 0.45 -2.00
CA HIS A 17 11.30 1.20 -1.03
C HIS A 17 11.16 2.73 -1.24
N CYS A 18 11.94 3.34 -2.13
CA CYS A 18 11.97 4.79 -2.38
C CYS A 18 10.79 5.34 -3.21
N THR A 19 9.82 4.52 -3.60
CA THR A 19 8.63 4.96 -4.37
C THR A 19 7.34 5.00 -3.54
N TYR A 20 7.40 4.67 -2.24
CA TYR A 20 6.20 4.55 -1.41
C TYR A 20 5.55 5.89 -1.05
N ASP A 21 6.33 6.96 -0.91
CA ASP A 21 5.81 8.33 -0.76
C ASP A 21 4.88 8.75 -1.90
N ALA A 22 5.18 8.30 -3.13
CA ALA A 22 4.40 8.68 -4.31
C ALA A 22 3.04 7.94 -4.38
N VAL A 23 2.97 6.72 -3.86
CA VAL A 23 1.77 5.87 -3.96
C VAL A 23 0.87 5.94 -2.73
N PHE A 24 1.41 6.28 -1.55
CA PHE A 24 0.62 6.46 -0.33
C PHE A 24 -0.59 7.41 -0.51
N PRO A 25 -0.46 8.62 -1.07
CA PRO A 25 -1.62 9.50 -1.29
C PRO A 25 -2.63 8.93 -2.30
N GLN A 26 -2.20 8.04 -3.21
CA GLN A 26 -3.10 7.38 -4.15
C GLN A 26 -3.94 6.31 -3.45
N ILE A 27 -3.34 5.55 -2.52
CA ILE A 27 -4.06 4.57 -1.70
C ILE A 27 -5.09 5.29 -0.83
N GLU A 28 -4.72 6.40 -0.21
CA GLU A 28 -5.63 7.23 0.58
C GLU A 28 -6.80 7.77 -0.27
N ALA A 29 -6.52 8.25 -1.48
CA ALA A 29 -7.56 8.70 -2.39
C ALA A 29 -8.55 7.60 -2.74
N LEU A 30 -8.10 6.36 -2.97
CA LEU A 30 -8.99 5.23 -3.24
C LEU A 30 -9.92 4.93 -2.06
N ILE A 31 -9.39 4.95 -0.83
CA ILE A 31 -10.16 4.74 0.40
C ILE A 31 -11.17 5.87 0.61
N ASN A 32 -10.76 7.13 0.43
CA ASN A 32 -11.62 8.30 0.56
C ASN A 32 -12.77 8.30 -0.46
N ASN A 33 -12.57 7.68 -1.62
CA ASN A 33 -13.62 7.46 -2.62
C ASN A 33 -14.48 6.21 -2.36
N GLY A 34 -14.28 5.54 -1.21
CA GLY A 34 -15.11 4.45 -0.71
C GLY A 34 -14.72 3.06 -1.21
N ALA A 35 -13.51 2.86 -1.73
CA ALA A 35 -13.00 1.53 -2.07
C ALA A 35 -12.40 0.82 -0.85
N GLU A 36 -12.54 -0.51 -0.81
CA GLU A 36 -11.79 -1.39 0.09
C GLU A 36 -10.47 -1.73 -0.60
N VAL A 37 -9.35 -1.14 -0.14
CA VAL A 37 -8.02 -1.40 -0.72
C VAL A 37 -7.32 -2.49 0.07
N ARG A 38 -6.77 -3.51 -0.61
CA ARG A 38 -5.98 -4.57 0.00
C ARG A 38 -4.55 -4.55 -0.54
N PRO A 39 -3.55 -4.22 0.28
CA PRO A 39 -2.17 -4.22 -0.17
C PRO A 39 -1.71 -5.65 -0.45
N VAL A 40 -0.91 -5.83 -1.51
CA VAL A 40 -0.24 -7.08 -1.84
C VAL A 40 1.23 -6.78 -1.99
N VAL A 41 2.01 -7.17 -0.98
CA VAL A 41 3.46 -6.98 -0.94
C VAL A 41 4.16 -8.29 -1.28
N THR A 42 5.18 -8.25 -2.15
CA THR A 42 5.98 -9.44 -2.44
C THR A 42 6.95 -9.73 -1.30
N HIS A 43 7.31 -11.01 -1.08
CA HIS A 43 8.24 -11.42 -0.02
C HIS A 43 9.59 -10.69 -0.07
N THR A 44 10.03 -10.25 -1.25
CA THR A 44 11.25 -9.48 -1.44
C THR A 44 11.20 -8.13 -0.71
N VAL A 45 10.01 -7.51 -0.57
CA VAL A 45 9.82 -6.29 0.24
C VAL A 45 9.86 -6.60 1.75
N LYS A 46 9.40 -7.79 2.16
CA LYS A 46 9.38 -8.24 3.57
C LYS A 46 10.71 -8.78 4.11
N SER A 47 11.64 -9.20 3.25
CA SER A 47 12.87 -9.89 3.68
C SER A 47 14.15 -9.24 3.17
N THR A 48 14.08 -8.13 2.43
CA THR A 48 15.29 -7.36 2.14
C THR A 48 15.56 -6.45 3.34
N ASP A 49 16.24 -7.01 4.35
CA ASP A 49 16.98 -6.29 5.39
C ASP A 49 18.02 -5.36 4.72
N THR A 50 17.56 -4.31 4.08
CA THR A 50 18.41 -3.16 3.85
C THR A 50 18.58 -2.47 5.19
N ARG A 51 19.72 -1.83 5.39
CA ARG A 51 20.14 -1.04 6.56
C ARG A 51 19.16 0.09 6.98
N PHE A 52 17.96 0.14 6.39
CA PHE A 52 16.97 1.20 6.36
C PHE A 52 15.59 0.60 6.65
N GLY A 53 15.17 0.53 7.91
CA GLY A 53 13.83 0.06 8.34
C GLY A 53 12.61 0.75 7.71
N GLU A 54 12.82 1.62 6.73
CA GLU A 54 11.83 2.33 5.93
C GLU A 54 10.89 1.37 5.19
N GLY A 55 11.37 0.25 4.65
CA GLY A 55 10.55 -0.69 3.89
C GLY A 55 9.42 -1.31 4.71
N GLU A 56 9.77 -1.89 5.85
CA GLU A 56 8.80 -2.44 6.80
C GLU A 56 7.90 -1.37 7.39
N GLU A 57 8.44 -0.17 7.67
CA GLU A 57 7.66 0.97 8.16
C GLU A 57 6.58 1.38 7.14
N TRP A 58 6.92 1.46 5.86
CA TRP A 58 5.96 1.79 4.81
C TRP A 58 4.88 0.72 4.64
N VAL A 59 5.27 -0.56 4.65
CA VAL A 59 4.30 -1.66 4.62
C VAL A 59 3.35 -1.54 5.80
N ARG A 60 3.88 -1.31 7.01
CA ARG A 60 3.07 -1.12 8.21
C ARG A 60 2.13 0.08 8.09
N ARG A 61 2.61 1.23 7.61
CA ARG A 61 1.78 2.42 7.39
C ARG A 61 0.66 2.16 6.38
N ILE A 62 0.92 1.37 5.34
CA ILE A 62 -0.07 1.00 4.32
C ILE A 62 -1.07 -0.02 4.89
N GLU A 63 -0.61 -1.00 5.67
CA GLU A 63 -1.49 -1.94 6.40
C GLU A 63 -2.40 -1.18 7.38
N GLU A 64 -1.87 -0.19 8.10
CA GLU A 64 -2.61 0.67 9.02
C GLU A 64 -3.62 1.57 8.28
N LEU A 65 -3.22 2.17 7.15
CA LEU A 65 -4.09 2.98 6.31
C LEU A 65 -5.25 2.16 5.70
N THR A 66 -4.96 0.95 5.25
CA THR A 66 -5.94 0.10 4.55
C THR A 66 -6.78 -0.76 5.50
N GLY A 67 -6.27 -1.09 6.69
CA GLY A 67 -6.87 -2.03 7.63
C GLY A 67 -6.70 -3.51 7.24
N PHE A 68 -5.83 -3.83 6.27
CA PHE A 68 -5.61 -5.18 5.75
C PHE A 68 -4.12 -5.55 5.69
N LYS A 69 -3.81 -6.83 5.93
CA LYS A 69 -2.46 -7.44 5.85
C LYS A 69 -2.28 -8.34 4.64
#